data_AF-A0A2P4PJB7-F1
#
_entry.id   AF-A0A2P4PJB7-F1
#
_cell.length_a   1.000
_cell.length_b   1.000
_cell.length_c   1.000
_cell.angle_alpha   90.00
_cell.angle_beta   90.00
_cell.angle_gamma   90.00
#
_symmetry.space_group_name_H-M   'P 1'
#
loop_
_entity.id
_entity.type
_entity.pdbx_description
1 polymer ?
#
loop_
_entity_poly.entity_id
_entity_poly.type
_entity_poly.pdbx_seq_one_letter_code
_entity_poly.pdbx_strand_id
1 'polypeptide(L)'
;MSKVNPVILSDIVTISDDETISENEYSELMDEQDANEDAEQIAFFTKYLSVSEVIHSAFPIEYPKTSPQGIATVFNVTGWANPMACFNDIQYSNNGAGGSISIQNCPYFGVPVKKDVRKCQGIKHCSFADPDFINEQHNEVDMESEMFIKLNQHQHNKKTKTYTFFLAAKSTACKYKSNNQLCDGQAKLRRIIKNGGEEYIIGCDKWVRGEKWHRYIKVPGEIDLELLRDIFQGRVIDENNNENQCCTIVSRASRISLCEFPHIQDGQVMRGTIIERKCNVQFIKFIPYDLAACPYIALVCIGTHNHPPPPPERTPVGIKDELQAMIQNIIASDDSVTSRSIIAGDFL
;
A
#
# COMPACT_ATOMS: atom_id res chain seq x y z
N MET A 1 -27.87 47.08 8.77
CA MET A 1 -26.49 47.58 8.63
C MET A 1 -25.65 46.99 9.75
N SER A 2 -25.00 45.86 9.48
CA SER A 2 -23.95 45.30 10.33
C SER A 2 -22.79 45.00 9.41
N LYS A 3 -21.69 45.75 9.57
CA LYS A 3 -20.48 45.63 8.78
C LYS A 3 -19.73 44.38 9.24
N VAL A 4 -19.68 43.37 8.38
CA VAL A 4 -18.77 42.23 8.50
C VAL A 4 -17.40 42.73 8.07
N ASN A 5 -16.42 42.73 8.98
CA ASN A 5 -15.02 42.97 8.64
C ASN A 5 -14.44 41.70 7.97
N PRO A 6 -13.67 41.84 6.89
CA PRO A 6 -12.98 40.71 6.27
C PRO A 6 -11.77 40.31 7.11
N VAL A 7 -11.64 39.02 7.42
CA VAL A 7 -10.43 38.46 8.03
C VAL A 7 -9.35 38.40 6.95
N ILE A 8 -8.30 39.20 7.15
CA ILE A 8 -7.11 39.25 6.32
C ILE A 8 -6.27 38.01 6.66
N LEU A 9 -6.07 37.15 5.67
CA LEU A 9 -5.08 36.07 5.67
C LEU A 9 -3.68 36.67 5.49
N SER A 10 -3.00 36.96 6.60
CA SER A 10 -1.56 37.14 6.61
C SER A 10 -1.04 36.67 7.96
N ASP A 11 -0.33 35.54 7.94
CA ASP A 11 0.86 35.23 8.75
C ASP A 11 1.09 33.70 8.75
N ILE A 12 1.52 33.20 7.59
CA ILE A 12 2.16 31.88 7.50
C ILE A 12 3.60 32.09 7.99
N VAL A 13 3.85 31.71 9.25
CA VAL A 13 5.21 31.59 9.77
C VAL A 13 5.80 30.29 9.22
N THR A 14 6.70 30.42 8.26
CA THR A 14 7.63 29.38 7.84
C THR A 14 8.52 29.01 9.02
N ILE A 15 8.34 27.81 9.58
CA ILE A 15 9.30 27.24 10.52
C ILE A 15 10.48 26.75 9.68
N SER A 16 11.61 27.43 9.87
CA SER A 16 12.93 27.12 9.34
C SER A 16 13.39 25.75 9.81
N ASP A 17 13.97 24.99 8.90
CA ASP A 17 14.84 23.86 9.21
C ASP A 17 16.05 24.34 10.01
N ASP A 18 16.44 23.51 10.98
CA ASP A 18 17.72 23.43 11.72
C ASP A 18 17.55 23.61 13.24
N GLU A 19 17.18 22.52 13.92
CA GLU A 19 17.60 22.32 15.30
C GLU A 19 18.27 20.95 15.44
N THR A 20 19.54 21.01 15.79
CA THR A 20 20.38 19.90 16.22
C THR A 20 19.93 19.46 17.61
N ILE A 21 19.11 18.42 17.67
CA ILE A 21 18.61 17.89 18.95
C ILE A 21 19.72 17.08 19.64
N SER A 22 20.20 17.61 20.76
CA SER A 22 21.09 16.94 21.71
C SER A 22 20.34 15.95 22.61
N GLU A 23 21.04 14.93 23.12
CA GLU A 23 20.51 13.70 23.75
C GLU A 23 19.67 13.86 25.04
N ASN A 24 19.38 15.07 25.52
CA ASN A 24 18.81 15.25 26.87
C ASN A 24 17.30 15.48 26.96
N GLU A 25 16.57 15.68 25.86
CA GLU A 25 15.12 15.99 25.94
C GLU A 25 14.15 14.84 25.60
N TYR A 26 14.64 13.66 25.19
CA TYR A 26 13.73 12.54 24.85
C TYR A 26 13.47 11.57 26.01
N SER A 27 14.05 11.82 27.19
CA SER A 27 13.98 10.88 28.32
C SER A 27 12.75 11.06 29.23
N GLU A 28 11.85 12.02 28.95
CA GLU A 28 10.69 12.31 29.83
C GLU A 28 9.30 12.10 29.19
N LEU A 29 9.18 11.28 28.15
CA LEU A 29 7.86 10.84 27.64
C LEU A 29 7.72 9.31 27.58
N MET A 30 8.34 8.61 28.53
CA MET A 30 7.88 7.28 28.93
C MET A 30 6.75 7.50 29.93
N ASP A 31 5.54 7.76 29.45
CA ASP A 31 4.36 7.60 30.28
C ASP A 31 4.37 6.17 30.84
N GLU A 32 4.33 6.07 32.16
CA GLU A 32 4.05 4.85 32.90
C GLU A 32 2.70 4.29 32.44
N GLN A 33 2.70 3.45 31.42
CA GLN A 33 1.55 2.64 31.03
C GLN A 33 1.98 1.18 30.97
N ASP A 34 1.55 0.45 32.02
CA ASP A 34 1.50 -0.99 32.18
C ASP A 34 2.74 -1.76 31.71
N ALA A 35 3.79 -1.72 32.54
CA ALA A 35 4.68 -2.87 32.63
C ALA A 35 3.86 -4.05 33.17
N ASN A 36 3.39 -4.92 32.28
CA ASN A 36 2.87 -6.22 32.68
C ASN A 36 4.02 -6.98 33.38
N GLU A 37 3.97 -7.04 34.71
CA GLU A 37 5.02 -7.61 35.58
C GLU A 37 5.24 -9.12 35.37
N ASP A 38 4.38 -9.79 34.59
CA ASP A 38 4.41 -11.24 34.37
C ASP A 38 5.06 -11.70 33.05
N ALA A 39 5.65 -10.80 32.24
CA ALA A 39 6.34 -11.19 31.01
C ALA A 39 7.81 -11.56 31.28
N GLU A 40 8.12 -12.86 31.27
CA GLU A 40 9.50 -13.38 31.42
C GLU A 40 10.40 -12.81 30.31
N GLN A 41 11.36 -11.96 30.68
CA GLN A 41 12.33 -11.39 29.74
C GLN A 41 13.38 -12.44 29.40
N ILE A 42 13.58 -12.73 28.10
CA ILE A 42 14.41 -13.86 27.66
C ILE A 42 15.82 -13.41 27.25
N ALA A 43 15.97 -12.19 26.70
CA ALA A 43 17.25 -11.71 26.20
C ALA A 43 17.37 -10.19 26.24
N PHE A 44 18.61 -9.69 26.37
CA PHE A 44 18.95 -8.27 26.36
C PHE A 44 19.82 -7.91 25.15
N PHE A 45 19.39 -6.92 24.36
CA PHE A 45 20.18 -6.36 23.24
C PHE A 45 20.91 -5.08 23.63
N THR A 46 20.45 -4.40 24.69
CA THR A 46 21.16 -3.29 25.34
C THR A 46 20.86 -3.34 26.85
N LYS A 47 21.49 -2.45 27.64
CA LYS A 47 21.16 -2.28 29.08
C LYS A 47 19.65 -2.02 29.32
N TYR A 48 18.97 -1.37 28.38
CA TYR A 48 17.58 -0.93 28.53
C TYR A 48 16.64 -1.54 27.48
N LEU A 49 17.12 -2.53 26.72
CA LEU A 49 16.31 -3.18 25.70
C LEU A 49 16.37 -4.68 25.90
N SER A 50 15.33 -5.20 26.53
CA SER A 50 15.00 -6.63 26.61
C SER A 50 13.99 -7.02 25.53
N VAL A 51 13.85 -8.32 25.30
CA VAL A 51 12.79 -8.90 24.47
C VAL A 51 12.12 -10.07 25.19
N SER A 52 10.85 -10.30 24.90
CA SER A 52 10.06 -11.40 25.46
C SER A 52 10.20 -12.71 24.65
N GLU A 53 10.72 -12.64 23.42
CA GLU A 53 10.87 -13.80 22.55
C GLU A 53 12.06 -13.61 21.59
N VAL A 54 12.77 -14.71 21.29
CA VAL A 54 13.84 -14.75 20.29
C VAL A 54 13.55 -15.86 19.28
N ILE A 55 13.30 -15.46 18.04
CA ILE A 55 13.05 -16.33 16.88
C ILE A 55 14.35 -16.43 16.08
N HIS A 56 14.75 -17.64 15.70
CA HIS A 56 15.89 -17.85 14.80
C HIS A 56 15.37 -18.17 13.39
N SER A 57 15.85 -17.44 12.39
CA SER A 57 15.48 -17.64 10.99
C SER A 57 16.71 -17.77 10.09
N ALA A 58 16.60 -18.65 9.09
CA ALA A 58 17.57 -18.75 8.00
C ALA A 58 17.08 -18.04 6.72
N PHE A 59 15.89 -17.43 6.75
CA PHE A 59 15.24 -16.80 5.60
C PHE A 59 14.76 -15.38 5.94
N PRO A 60 14.69 -14.46 4.96
CA PRO A 60 14.03 -13.18 5.15
C PRO A 60 12.57 -13.37 5.60
N ILE A 61 12.03 -12.38 6.32
CA ILE A 61 10.65 -12.40 6.80
C ILE A 61 9.89 -11.20 6.25
N GLU A 62 8.68 -11.46 5.74
CA GLU A 62 7.80 -10.43 5.17
C GLU A 62 7.04 -9.63 6.25
N TYR A 63 6.44 -10.33 7.20
CA TYR A 63 5.69 -9.75 8.32
C TYR A 63 6.32 -10.19 9.65
N PRO A 64 7.37 -9.51 10.12
CA PRO A 64 7.99 -9.87 11.40
C PRO A 64 6.99 -9.72 12.55
N LYS A 65 6.99 -10.68 13.47
CA LYS A 65 6.19 -10.60 14.71
C LYS A 65 6.63 -9.40 15.54
N THR A 66 5.69 -8.84 16.29
CA THR A 66 5.89 -7.68 17.17
C THR A 66 5.25 -7.98 18.52
N SER A 67 5.69 -7.30 19.58
CA SER A 67 4.98 -7.26 20.86
C SER A 67 5.28 -5.94 21.56
N PRO A 68 4.45 -5.49 22.52
CA PRO A 68 4.77 -4.33 23.34
C PRO A 68 6.13 -4.45 24.04
N GLN A 69 6.52 -5.66 24.47
CA GLN A 69 7.80 -5.95 25.14
C GLN A 69 8.97 -6.20 24.18
N GLY A 70 8.72 -6.27 22.87
CA GLY A 70 9.71 -6.55 21.84
C GLY A 70 9.89 -8.05 21.55
N ILE A 71 9.92 -8.38 20.25
CA ILE A 71 10.31 -9.71 19.74
C ILE A 71 11.58 -9.54 18.89
N ALA A 72 12.56 -10.41 19.07
CA ALA A 72 13.77 -10.45 18.25
C ALA A 72 13.71 -11.58 17.23
N THR A 73 13.93 -11.28 15.95
CA THR A 73 14.29 -12.28 14.94
C THR A 73 15.78 -12.19 14.66
N VAL A 74 16.49 -13.30 14.84
CA VAL A 74 17.94 -13.44 14.58
C VAL A 74 18.14 -14.25 13.30
N PHE A 75 18.80 -13.63 12.32
CA PHE A 75 19.12 -14.20 11.02
C PHE A 75 20.55 -14.74 11.00
N ASN A 76 20.72 -16.01 10.60
CA ASN A 76 22.04 -16.52 10.23
C ASN A 76 22.34 -16.15 8.78
N VAL A 77 23.32 -15.25 8.58
CA VAL A 77 23.70 -14.72 7.27
C VAL A 77 24.97 -15.35 6.71
N THR A 78 25.41 -16.48 7.27
CA THR A 78 26.58 -17.22 6.80
C THR A 78 26.43 -17.56 5.32
N GLY A 79 27.41 -17.17 4.50
CA GLY A 79 27.42 -17.46 3.07
C GLY A 79 26.49 -16.60 2.21
N TRP A 80 25.78 -15.63 2.78
CA TRP A 80 24.95 -14.71 2.01
C TRP A 80 25.81 -13.70 1.24
N ALA A 81 25.53 -13.52 -0.06
CA ALA A 81 26.20 -12.50 -0.87
C ALA A 81 25.93 -11.06 -0.38
N ASN A 82 24.72 -10.83 0.16
CA ASN A 82 24.34 -9.58 0.80
C ASN A 82 23.63 -9.87 2.13
N PRO A 83 24.32 -9.79 3.28
CA PRO A 83 23.73 -10.03 4.60
C PRO A 83 22.51 -9.15 4.91
N MET A 84 22.48 -7.92 4.36
CA MET A 84 21.38 -6.98 4.58
C MET A 84 20.10 -7.36 3.83
N ALA A 85 20.17 -8.34 2.93
CA ALA A 85 18.99 -8.82 2.21
C ALA A 85 17.93 -9.43 3.14
N CYS A 86 18.27 -9.83 4.37
CA CYS A 86 17.32 -10.32 5.36
C CYS A 86 16.20 -9.31 5.71
N PHE A 87 16.41 -8.02 5.42
CA PHE A 87 15.43 -6.95 5.66
C PHE A 87 14.66 -6.50 4.41
N ASN A 88 14.99 -7.01 3.22
CA ASN A 88 14.47 -6.47 1.97
C ASN A 88 12.99 -6.80 1.73
N ASP A 89 12.54 -7.93 2.28
CA ASP A 89 11.21 -8.48 2.05
C ASP A 89 10.19 -7.99 3.09
N ILE A 90 10.62 -7.22 4.11
CA ILE A 90 9.71 -6.66 5.12
C ILE A 90 8.67 -5.75 4.43
N GLN A 91 7.40 -6.11 4.53
CA GLN A 91 6.29 -5.42 3.87
C GLN A 91 5.89 -4.11 4.58
N TYR A 92 6.24 -3.97 5.86
CA TYR A 92 6.03 -2.73 6.60
C TYR A 92 6.99 -1.64 6.11
N SER A 93 6.42 -0.49 5.74
CA SER A 93 7.23 0.66 5.34
C SER A 93 8.09 1.14 6.50
N ASN A 94 9.42 1.00 6.37
CA ASN A 94 10.40 1.31 7.42
C ASN A 94 11.42 2.39 6.99
N ASN A 95 11.16 3.12 5.90
CA ASN A 95 12.04 4.15 5.32
C ASN A 95 11.98 5.51 6.04
N GLY A 96 11.92 5.52 7.38
CA GLY A 96 11.90 6.74 8.19
C GLY A 96 13.29 7.28 8.51
N ALA A 97 13.38 8.57 8.85
CA ALA A 97 14.57 9.16 9.46
C ALA A 97 14.81 8.49 10.82
N GLY A 98 15.95 7.83 10.95
CA GLY A 98 16.34 7.07 12.12
C GLY A 98 17.81 7.30 12.43
N GLY A 99 18.15 7.29 13.71
CA GLY A 99 19.53 7.36 14.16
C GLY A 99 20.21 6.00 14.04
N SER A 100 21.48 6.03 13.64
CA SER A 100 22.37 4.88 13.75
C SER A 100 23.39 5.18 14.83
N ILE A 101 23.54 4.28 15.80
CA ILE A 101 24.56 4.38 16.83
C ILE A 101 25.40 3.11 16.91
N SER A 102 26.63 3.23 17.38
CA SER A 102 27.51 2.10 17.68
C SER A 102 27.33 1.66 19.12
N ILE A 103 27.17 0.36 19.34
CA ILE A 103 27.14 -0.26 20.67
C ILE A 103 28.39 -1.11 20.78
N GLN A 104 29.29 -0.76 21.69
CA GLN A 104 30.58 -1.44 21.84
C GLN A 104 30.44 -2.86 22.40
N ASN A 105 29.46 -3.09 23.26
CA ASN A 105 29.21 -4.40 23.84
C ASN A 105 27.71 -4.68 23.86
N CYS A 106 27.21 -5.35 22.83
CA CYS A 106 25.82 -5.82 22.78
C CYS A 106 25.69 -7.05 23.69
N PRO A 107 24.85 -7.04 24.75
CA PRO A 107 24.75 -8.18 25.66
C PRO A 107 24.32 -9.49 24.97
N TYR A 108 23.50 -9.41 23.92
CA TYR A 108 23.06 -10.60 23.17
C TYR A 108 24.19 -11.21 22.32
N PHE A 109 24.93 -10.39 21.58
CA PHE A 109 25.94 -10.88 20.64
C PHE A 109 27.36 -10.96 21.24
N GLY A 110 27.62 -10.28 22.35
CA GLY A 110 28.94 -10.18 22.98
C GLY A 110 30.00 -9.44 22.15
N VAL A 111 29.61 -8.78 21.05
CA VAL A 111 30.50 -8.05 20.14
C VAL A 111 30.00 -6.64 19.85
N PRO A 112 30.85 -5.75 19.30
CA PRO A 112 30.41 -4.46 18.82
C PRO A 112 29.40 -4.57 17.67
N VAL A 113 28.32 -3.81 17.75
CA VAL A 113 27.25 -3.80 16.75
C VAL A 113 26.84 -2.38 16.38
N LYS A 114 26.32 -2.21 15.17
CA LYS A 114 25.56 -1.05 14.74
C LYS A 114 24.09 -1.26 15.09
N LYS A 115 23.48 -0.29 15.79
CA LYS A 115 22.04 -0.21 16.07
C LYS A 115 21.40 0.81 15.14
N ASP A 116 20.52 0.37 14.24
CA ASP A 116 19.72 1.24 13.33
C ASP A 116 18.26 1.16 13.75
N VAL A 117 17.69 2.30 14.17
CA VAL A 117 16.29 2.39 14.62
C VAL A 117 15.43 2.93 13.50
N ARG A 118 14.36 2.21 13.15
CA ARG A 118 13.33 2.62 12.21
C ARG A 118 11.95 2.51 12.85
N LYS A 119 10.97 3.19 12.26
CA LYS A 119 9.57 3.08 12.65
C LYS A 119 8.74 2.63 11.46
N CYS A 120 7.70 1.86 11.72
CA CYS A 120 6.64 1.63 10.76
C CYS A 120 6.02 2.98 10.41
N GLN A 121 6.03 3.36 9.14
CA GLN A 121 5.40 4.60 8.68
C GLN A 121 3.88 4.47 8.53
N GLY A 122 3.34 3.29 8.89
CA GLY A 122 1.94 2.93 8.73
C GLY A 122 1.57 2.65 7.28
N ILE A 123 0.31 2.90 6.96
CA ILE A 123 -0.30 2.56 5.67
C ILE A 123 -0.99 3.79 5.07
N LYS A 124 -1.48 3.63 3.84
CA LYS A 124 -2.52 4.49 3.31
C LYS A 124 -3.77 3.66 3.04
N HIS A 125 -4.93 4.26 3.22
CA HIS A 125 -6.20 3.57 2.99
C HIS A 125 -7.24 4.49 2.35
N CYS A 126 -8.29 3.89 1.79
CA CYS A 126 -9.41 4.65 1.25
C CYS A 126 -10.17 5.41 2.36
N SER A 127 -10.63 6.62 2.07
CA SER A 127 -11.48 7.42 2.95
C SER A 127 -12.86 6.80 3.23
N PHE A 128 -13.30 5.87 2.38
CA PHE A 128 -14.52 5.07 2.57
C PHE A 128 -14.23 3.66 3.09
N ALA A 129 -12.99 3.41 3.52
CA ALA A 129 -12.66 2.10 4.04
C ALA A 129 -13.44 1.82 5.34
N ASP A 130 -13.85 0.57 5.50
CA ASP A 130 -14.59 0.10 6.66
C ASP A 130 -13.81 0.42 7.96
N PRO A 131 -14.35 1.23 8.88
CA PRO A 131 -13.65 1.61 10.09
C PRO A 131 -13.27 0.42 10.97
N ASP A 132 -14.11 -0.61 11.05
CA ASP A 132 -13.84 -1.79 11.88
C ASP A 132 -12.63 -2.55 11.33
N PHE A 133 -12.55 -2.62 9.99
CA PHE A 133 -11.40 -3.18 9.30
C PHE A 133 -10.13 -2.32 9.46
N ILE A 134 -10.19 -1.00 9.23
CA ILE A 134 -8.99 -0.14 9.29
C ILE A 134 -8.42 0.03 10.70
N ASN A 135 -9.25 -0.16 11.73
CA ASN A 135 -8.82 -0.05 13.13
C ASN A 135 -8.32 -1.36 13.73
N GLU A 136 -8.30 -2.45 12.96
CA GLU A 136 -7.75 -3.72 13.41
C GLU A 136 -6.30 -3.58 13.84
N GLN A 137 -5.99 -4.20 14.98
CA GLN A 137 -4.66 -4.23 15.56
C GLN A 137 -4.10 -5.64 15.45
N HIS A 138 -2.80 -5.74 15.22
CA HIS A 138 -2.16 -7.05 15.14
C HIS A 138 -0.70 -7.01 15.61
N ASN A 139 -0.25 -8.17 16.06
CA ASN A 139 1.14 -8.43 16.42
C ASN A 139 1.81 -9.48 15.51
N GLU A 140 0.99 -10.27 14.84
CA GLU A 140 1.37 -11.32 13.90
C GLU A 140 0.38 -11.30 12.74
N VAL A 141 0.82 -11.73 11.55
CA VAL A 141 -0.02 -11.80 10.37
C VAL A 141 -0.33 -13.26 10.07
N ASP A 142 -1.60 -13.61 10.21
CA ASP A 142 -2.13 -14.87 9.73
C ASP A 142 -2.59 -14.70 8.26
N MET A 143 -1.84 -15.31 7.34
CA MET A 143 -2.12 -15.25 5.90
C MET A 143 -3.40 -16.01 5.50
N GLU A 144 -3.90 -16.89 6.36
CA GLU A 144 -5.14 -17.63 6.15
C GLU A 144 -6.36 -16.95 6.79
N SER A 145 -6.13 -15.85 7.53
CA SER A 145 -7.20 -15.09 8.15
C SER A 145 -8.17 -14.48 7.14
N GLU A 146 -9.44 -14.37 7.53
CA GLU A 146 -10.46 -13.70 6.71
C GLU A 146 -10.06 -12.26 6.35
N MET A 147 -9.38 -11.55 7.27
CA MET A 147 -8.83 -10.22 7.01
C MET A 147 -7.83 -10.23 5.85
N PHE A 148 -6.83 -11.11 5.90
CA PHE A 148 -5.78 -11.16 4.88
C PHE A 148 -6.32 -11.64 3.53
N ILE A 149 -7.29 -12.55 3.55
CA ILE A 149 -8.01 -12.97 2.34
C ILE A 149 -8.79 -11.78 1.76
N LYS A 150 -9.54 -11.04 2.59
CA LYS A 150 -10.34 -9.86 2.16
C LYS A 150 -9.46 -8.74 1.58
N LEU A 151 -8.24 -8.55 2.10
CA LEU A 151 -7.25 -7.61 1.55
C LEU A 151 -6.85 -7.92 0.11
N ASN A 152 -6.75 -9.21 -0.23
CA ASN A 152 -6.28 -9.69 -1.51
C ASN A 152 -7.41 -10.04 -2.50
N GLN A 153 -8.67 -9.87 -2.09
CA GLN A 153 -9.82 -10.11 -2.94
C GLN A 153 -10.11 -8.92 -3.86
N HIS A 154 -10.08 -9.15 -5.17
CA HIS A 154 -10.57 -8.19 -6.15
C HIS A 154 -12.05 -8.42 -6.44
N GLN A 155 -12.88 -7.40 -6.22
CA GLN A 155 -14.29 -7.46 -6.56
C GLN A 155 -14.51 -7.29 -8.07
N HIS A 156 -14.82 -8.39 -8.75
CA HIS A 156 -15.01 -8.44 -10.21
C HIS A 156 -16.45 -8.74 -10.63
N ASN A 157 -17.42 -8.05 -10.06
CA ASN A 157 -18.80 -8.15 -10.54
C ASN A 157 -19.10 -7.14 -11.67
N LYS A 158 -20.16 -7.38 -12.43
CA LYS A 158 -20.57 -6.56 -13.59
C LYS A 158 -20.86 -5.10 -13.22
N LYS A 159 -21.44 -4.87 -12.04
CA LYS A 159 -21.78 -3.55 -11.49
C LYS A 159 -20.52 -2.73 -11.20
N THR A 160 -19.58 -3.29 -10.46
CA THR A 160 -18.26 -2.68 -10.16
C THR A 160 -17.49 -2.38 -11.45
N LYS A 161 -17.45 -3.32 -12.41
CA LYS A 161 -16.83 -3.08 -13.73
C LYS A 161 -17.45 -1.87 -14.44
N THR A 162 -18.78 -1.74 -14.38
CA THR A 162 -19.52 -0.62 -14.99
C THR A 162 -19.19 0.71 -14.33
N TYR A 163 -19.12 0.77 -13.00
CA TYR A 163 -18.71 1.97 -12.26
C TYR A 163 -17.27 2.38 -12.55
N THR A 164 -16.34 1.42 -12.51
CA THR A 164 -14.93 1.67 -12.85
C THR A 164 -14.79 2.20 -14.28
N PHE A 165 -15.50 1.59 -15.24
CA PHE A 165 -15.52 2.05 -16.63
C PHE A 165 -16.08 3.48 -16.76
N PHE A 166 -17.18 3.79 -16.08
CA PHE A 166 -17.75 5.14 -16.03
C PHE A 166 -16.76 6.17 -15.49
N LEU A 167 -16.15 5.90 -14.35
CA LEU A 167 -15.18 6.80 -13.69
C LEU A 167 -13.95 7.04 -14.57
N ALA A 168 -13.39 5.97 -15.15
CA ALA A 168 -12.25 6.07 -16.07
C ALA A 168 -12.61 6.87 -17.34
N ALA A 169 -13.80 6.68 -17.87
CA ALA A 169 -14.26 7.42 -19.04
C ALA A 169 -14.48 8.90 -18.74
N LYS A 170 -14.97 9.25 -17.54
CA LYS A 170 -15.10 10.63 -17.05
C LYS A 170 -13.74 11.30 -16.87
N SER A 171 -12.77 10.62 -16.25
CA SER A 171 -11.43 11.16 -16.00
C SER A 171 -10.57 11.32 -17.25
N THR A 172 -10.83 10.53 -18.29
CA THR A 172 -10.08 10.60 -19.55
C THR A 172 -10.40 11.90 -20.29
N ALA A 173 -9.44 12.82 -20.44
CA ALA A 173 -9.65 14.07 -21.19
C ALA A 173 -9.88 13.85 -22.70
N CYS A 174 -10.55 14.81 -23.35
CA CYS A 174 -10.66 14.79 -24.81
C CYS A 174 -9.31 15.19 -25.45
N LYS A 175 -8.83 14.41 -26.42
CA LYS A 175 -7.54 14.64 -27.08
C LYS A 175 -7.63 15.56 -28.31
N TYR A 176 -8.83 15.96 -28.71
CA TYR A 176 -9.01 16.88 -29.84
C TYR A 176 -8.36 18.23 -29.52
N LYS A 177 -7.74 18.83 -30.53
CA LYS A 177 -7.13 20.16 -30.45
C LYS A 177 -7.67 21.04 -31.58
N SER A 178 -8.10 22.25 -31.24
CA SER A 178 -8.45 23.30 -32.18
C SER A 178 -7.65 24.55 -31.83
N ASN A 179 -6.95 25.14 -32.80
CA ASN A 179 -6.10 26.32 -32.58
C ASN A 179 -5.13 26.18 -31.38
N ASN A 180 -4.46 25.02 -31.25
CA ASN A 180 -3.61 24.64 -30.11
C ASN A 180 -4.28 24.57 -28.73
N GLN A 181 -5.59 24.79 -28.63
CA GLN A 181 -6.35 24.56 -27.40
C GLN A 181 -6.90 23.14 -27.37
N LEU A 182 -6.71 22.46 -26.22
CA LEU A 182 -7.31 21.16 -25.97
C LEU A 182 -8.81 21.29 -25.80
N CYS A 183 -9.55 20.35 -26.36
CA CYS A 183 -10.99 20.24 -26.14
C CYS A 183 -11.28 19.93 -24.66
N ASP A 184 -12.08 20.79 -24.04
CA ASP A 184 -12.59 20.66 -22.68
C ASP A 184 -13.92 19.90 -22.60
N GLY A 185 -14.33 19.26 -23.70
CA GLY A 185 -15.57 18.50 -23.78
C GLY A 185 -15.56 17.24 -22.90
N GLN A 186 -16.69 17.02 -22.23
CA GLN A 186 -16.92 15.99 -21.23
C GLN A 186 -17.34 14.65 -21.83
N ALA A 187 -17.22 13.58 -21.04
CA ALA A 187 -17.74 12.26 -21.39
C ALA A 187 -19.26 12.31 -21.53
N LYS A 188 -19.79 11.77 -22.63
CA LYS A 188 -21.23 11.55 -22.80
C LYS A 188 -21.49 10.21 -23.48
N LEU A 189 -22.42 9.44 -22.93
CA LEU A 189 -22.93 8.24 -23.60
C LEU A 189 -23.71 8.65 -24.86
N ARG A 190 -23.35 8.09 -26.01
CA ARG A 190 -23.97 8.36 -27.30
C ARG A 190 -24.36 7.05 -27.98
N ARG A 191 -25.53 7.04 -28.60
CA ARG A 191 -26.00 5.97 -29.49
C ARG A 191 -25.56 6.26 -30.92
N ILE A 192 -25.02 5.27 -31.61
CA ILE A 192 -24.63 5.31 -33.02
C ILE A 192 -25.38 4.20 -33.75
N ILE A 193 -25.86 4.48 -34.96
CA ILE A 193 -26.46 3.48 -35.85
C ILE A 193 -25.41 3.11 -36.90
N LYS A 194 -25.05 1.82 -37.00
CA LYS A 194 -24.14 1.29 -38.03
C LYS A 194 -24.75 0.04 -38.65
N ASN A 195 -24.82 -0.01 -39.98
CA ASN A 195 -25.23 -1.20 -40.75
C ASN A 195 -26.53 -1.85 -40.25
N GLY A 196 -27.51 -1.04 -39.81
CA GLY A 196 -28.79 -1.53 -39.28
C GLY A 196 -28.77 -1.97 -37.80
N GLY A 197 -27.61 -1.95 -37.14
CA GLY A 197 -27.46 -2.19 -35.69
C GLY A 197 -27.25 -0.91 -34.88
N GLU A 198 -27.61 -0.96 -33.60
CA GLU A 198 -27.31 0.09 -32.62
C GLU A 198 -26.02 -0.23 -31.85
N GLU A 199 -25.10 0.73 -31.74
CA GLU A 199 -23.88 0.67 -30.94
C GLU A 199 -23.86 1.84 -29.96
N TYR A 200 -23.39 1.62 -28.73
CA TYR A 200 -23.21 2.67 -27.73
C TYR A 200 -21.72 2.96 -27.53
N ILE A 201 -21.38 4.25 -27.47
CA ILE A 201 -20.03 4.74 -27.21
C ILE A 201 -20.04 5.80 -26.12
N ILE A 202 -18.88 6.04 -25.49
CA ILE A 202 -18.64 7.26 -24.75
C ILE A 202 -17.90 8.24 -25.66
N GLY A 203 -18.60 9.30 -26.05
CA GLY A 203 -18.10 10.36 -26.92
C GLY A 203 -17.82 11.65 -26.17
N CYS A 204 -17.24 12.63 -26.87
CA CYS A 204 -17.15 14.01 -26.40
C CYS A 204 -18.53 14.70 -26.57
N ASP A 205 -18.99 15.46 -25.58
CA ASP A 205 -20.23 16.24 -25.66
C ASP A 205 -20.16 17.42 -26.64
N LYS A 206 -18.99 18.03 -26.82
CA LYS A 206 -18.71 19.15 -27.75
C LYS A 206 -18.41 18.73 -29.18
N TRP A 207 -18.33 17.43 -29.47
CA TRP A 207 -18.07 16.96 -30.84
C TRP A 207 -19.16 17.42 -31.80
N VAL A 208 -18.75 17.98 -32.94
CA VAL A 208 -19.63 18.27 -34.08
C VAL A 208 -19.29 17.43 -35.30
N ARG A 209 -20.29 17.25 -36.18
CA ARG A 209 -20.17 16.38 -37.35
C ARG A 209 -19.04 16.86 -38.27
N GLY A 210 -18.13 15.94 -38.62
CA GLY A 210 -16.97 16.22 -39.47
C GLY A 210 -15.66 16.35 -38.70
N GLU A 211 -15.72 16.62 -37.40
CA GLU A 211 -14.52 16.65 -36.55
C GLU A 211 -14.01 15.22 -36.29
N LYS A 212 -12.69 15.07 -36.34
CA LYS A 212 -11.98 13.83 -36.03
C LYS A 212 -11.24 13.99 -34.71
N TRP A 213 -10.81 12.88 -34.10
CA TRP A 213 -9.93 12.86 -32.91
C TRP A 213 -10.56 13.34 -31.59
N HIS A 214 -11.87 13.55 -31.57
CA HIS A 214 -12.58 13.65 -30.29
C HIS A 214 -12.55 12.31 -29.53
N ARG A 215 -12.91 12.38 -28.25
CA ARG A 215 -13.06 11.20 -27.39
C ARG A 215 -14.01 10.20 -28.06
N TYR A 216 -13.52 8.97 -28.21
CA TYR A 216 -14.30 7.82 -28.67
C TYR A 216 -13.85 6.61 -27.85
N ILE A 217 -14.73 6.11 -27.00
CA ILE A 217 -14.49 4.92 -26.20
C ILE A 217 -15.64 3.96 -26.51
N LYS A 218 -15.32 2.80 -27.08
CA LYS A 218 -16.31 1.74 -27.32
C LYS A 218 -16.74 1.16 -25.98
N VAL A 219 -18.04 0.91 -25.79
CA VAL A 219 -18.52 0.23 -24.59
C VAL A 219 -18.32 -1.29 -24.76
N PRO A 220 -17.54 -1.96 -23.89
CA PRO A 220 -17.37 -3.41 -23.92
C PRO A 220 -18.68 -4.15 -23.59
N GLY A 221 -18.87 -5.36 -24.13
CA GLY A 221 -20.08 -6.16 -23.91
C GLY A 221 -20.27 -6.64 -22.46
N GLU A 222 -19.20 -6.66 -21.67
CA GLU A 222 -19.26 -6.99 -20.23
C GLU A 222 -19.81 -5.85 -19.37
N ILE A 223 -19.94 -4.63 -19.90
CA ILE A 223 -20.47 -3.49 -19.17
C ILE A 223 -22.00 -3.53 -19.18
N ASP A 224 -22.60 -3.23 -18.04
CA ASP A 224 -24.04 -3.08 -17.94
C ASP A 224 -24.46 -1.74 -18.58
N LEU A 225 -25.08 -1.83 -19.77
CA LEU A 225 -25.48 -0.66 -20.55
C LEU A 225 -26.63 0.13 -19.93
N GLU A 226 -27.53 -0.52 -19.18
CA GLU A 226 -28.65 0.15 -18.53
C GLU A 226 -28.15 0.94 -17.33
N LEU A 227 -27.36 0.30 -16.49
CA LEU A 227 -26.71 0.97 -15.36
C LEU A 227 -25.80 2.11 -15.83
N LEU A 228 -24.99 1.90 -16.88
CA LEU A 228 -24.14 2.95 -17.45
C LEU A 228 -24.97 4.16 -17.90
N ARG A 229 -26.13 3.93 -18.52
CA ARG A 229 -27.05 4.98 -18.96
C ARG A 229 -27.60 5.76 -17.78
N ASP A 230 -28.01 5.08 -16.73
CA ASP A 230 -28.58 5.68 -15.53
C ASP A 230 -27.58 6.61 -14.83
N ILE A 231 -26.32 6.17 -14.69
CA ILE A 231 -25.25 6.98 -14.10
C ILE A 231 -24.94 8.21 -14.98
N PHE A 232 -24.85 8.05 -16.31
CA PHE A 232 -24.61 9.19 -17.21
C PHE A 232 -25.77 10.20 -17.26
N GLN A 233 -26.99 9.77 -16.92
CA GLN A 233 -28.17 10.62 -16.79
C GLN A 233 -28.30 11.27 -15.42
N GLY A 234 -27.43 10.92 -14.45
CA GLY A 234 -27.49 11.43 -13.09
C GLY A 234 -28.67 10.87 -12.28
N ARG A 235 -29.15 9.67 -12.61
CA ARG A 235 -30.13 8.98 -11.78
C ARG A 235 -29.47 8.55 -10.47
N VAL A 236 -30.22 8.67 -9.38
CA VAL A 236 -29.78 8.22 -8.04
C VAL A 236 -29.59 6.71 -8.09
N ILE A 237 -28.40 6.26 -7.72
CA ILE A 237 -28.07 4.85 -7.60
C ILE A 237 -28.38 4.40 -6.16
N ASP A 238 -29.09 3.28 -6.02
CA ASP A 238 -29.47 2.76 -4.71
C ASP A 238 -28.23 2.32 -3.90
N GLU A 239 -28.12 2.83 -2.68
CA GLU A 239 -27.04 2.54 -1.75
C GLU A 239 -27.36 1.24 -1.01
N ASN A 240 -26.95 0.10 -1.57
CA ASN A 240 -26.92 -1.13 -0.79
C ASN A 240 -25.82 -1.01 0.28
N ASN A 241 -26.20 -0.76 1.53
CA ASN A 241 -25.30 -0.55 2.68
C ASN A 241 -24.22 -1.64 2.85
N ASN A 242 -24.47 -2.88 2.42
CA ASN A 242 -23.51 -3.98 2.51
C ASN A 242 -22.44 -3.99 1.40
N GLU A 243 -22.59 -3.20 0.32
CA GLU A 243 -21.64 -3.14 -0.80
C GLU A 243 -20.55 -2.06 -0.62
N ASN A 244 -20.65 -1.24 0.43
CA ASN A 244 -19.75 -0.12 0.72
C ASN A 244 -18.60 -0.46 1.69
N GLN A 245 -18.40 -1.73 2.07
CA GLN A 245 -17.25 -2.15 2.88
C GLN A 245 -15.97 -2.21 2.04
N CYS A 246 -15.41 -1.04 1.77
CA CYS A 246 -14.11 -0.95 1.11
C CYS A 246 -13.01 -1.39 2.07
N CYS A 247 -12.14 -2.29 1.60
CA CYS A 247 -10.95 -2.74 2.32
C CYS A 247 -9.66 -2.20 1.69
N THR A 248 -9.74 -1.19 0.81
CA THR A 248 -8.57 -0.72 0.05
C THR A 248 -7.53 -0.11 0.97
N ILE A 249 -6.41 -0.82 1.07
CA ILE A 249 -5.17 -0.41 1.70
C ILE A 249 -4.06 -0.46 0.65
N VAL A 250 -3.12 0.47 0.73
CA VAL A 250 -1.90 0.48 -0.07
C VAL A 250 -0.73 0.83 0.83
N SER A 251 0.51 0.50 0.44
CA SER A 251 1.64 0.88 1.27
C SER A 251 1.76 2.40 1.37
N ARG A 252 2.50 2.81 2.40
CA ARG A 252 2.95 4.19 2.56
C ARG A 252 3.69 4.73 1.33
N ALA A 253 4.50 3.91 0.67
CA ALA A 253 5.32 4.31 -0.47
C ALA A 253 4.50 4.55 -1.75
N SER A 254 3.28 4.01 -1.80
CA SER A 254 2.38 4.19 -2.93
C SER A 254 2.11 5.66 -3.21
N ARG A 255 2.12 6.01 -4.49
CA ARG A 255 1.79 7.35 -5.01
C ARG A 255 0.31 7.47 -5.39
N ILE A 256 -0.47 6.42 -5.18
CA ILE A 256 -1.91 6.42 -5.46
C ILE A 256 -2.59 7.40 -4.52
N SER A 257 -3.37 8.33 -5.09
CA SER A 257 -4.13 9.35 -4.34
C SER A 257 -5.64 9.11 -4.37
N LEU A 258 -6.13 8.23 -5.24
CA LEU A 258 -7.54 7.89 -5.39
C LEU A 258 -7.74 6.39 -5.35
N CYS A 259 -8.77 5.96 -4.65
CA CYS A 259 -9.17 4.56 -4.57
C CYS A 259 -9.60 4.05 -5.95
N GLU A 260 -9.15 2.85 -6.28
CA GLU A 260 -9.55 2.17 -7.52
C GLU A 260 -10.94 1.57 -7.43
N PHE A 261 -11.34 1.18 -6.22
CA PHE A 261 -12.67 0.71 -5.95
C PHE A 261 -13.67 1.87 -6.11
N PRO A 262 -14.74 1.70 -6.90
CA PRO A 262 -15.79 2.70 -7.03
C PRO A 262 -16.63 2.75 -5.76
N HIS A 263 -17.05 3.95 -5.36
CA HIS A 263 -17.92 4.16 -4.21
C HIS A 263 -19.20 4.87 -4.64
N ILE A 264 -20.25 4.68 -3.86
CA ILE A 264 -21.49 5.44 -3.97
C ILE A 264 -21.61 6.31 -2.72
N GLN A 265 -21.76 7.61 -2.91
CA GLN A 265 -22.07 8.57 -1.86
C GLN A 265 -23.15 9.52 -2.39
N ASP A 266 -24.21 9.73 -1.60
CA ASP A 266 -25.35 10.56 -1.96
C ASP A 266 -25.94 10.16 -3.34
N GLY A 267 -25.98 8.84 -3.59
CA GLY A 267 -26.47 8.26 -4.85
C GLY A 267 -25.60 8.50 -6.09
N GLN A 268 -24.37 9.03 -5.93
CA GLN A 268 -23.43 9.28 -7.03
C GLN A 268 -22.22 8.37 -6.98
N VAL A 269 -21.81 7.89 -8.16
CA VAL A 269 -20.60 7.07 -8.31
C VAL A 269 -19.36 7.95 -8.30
N MET A 270 -18.43 7.69 -7.39
CA MET A 270 -17.20 8.47 -7.20
C MET A 270 -16.01 7.60 -6.79
N ARG A 271 -14.84 8.22 -6.64
CA ARG A 271 -13.62 7.58 -6.10
C ARG A 271 -13.34 8.10 -4.71
N GLY A 272 -12.95 7.19 -3.81
CA GLY A 272 -12.40 7.56 -2.51
C GLY A 272 -11.06 8.25 -2.62
N THR A 273 -10.75 9.09 -1.64
CA THR A 273 -9.40 9.63 -1.50
C THR A 273 -8.54 8.64 -0.72
N ILE A 274 -7.26 8.55 -1.04
CA ILE A 274 -6.31 7.75 -0.28
C ILE A 274 -5.69 8.62 0.79
N ILE A 275 -5.95 8.29 2.05
CA ILE A 275 -5.52 9.02 3.23
C ILE A 275 -4.50 8.23 4.02
N GLU A 276 -3.73 8.94 4.85
CA GLU A 276 -2.59 8.40 5.57
C GLU A 276 -2.96 7.96 6.99
N ARG A 277 -2.44 6.80 7.41
CA ARG A 277 -2.51 6.32 8.78
C ARG A 277 -1.11 6.03 9.32
N LYS A 278 -0.75 6.65 10.43
CA LYS A 278 0.55 6.47 11.09
C LYS A 278 0.54 5.25 12.01
N CYS A 279 1.71 4.67 12.22
CA CYS A 279 1.96 3.55 13.12
C CYS A 279 3.08 3.89 14.10
N ASN A 280 3.05 3.26 15.27
CA ASN A 280 4.01 3.49 16.35
C ASN A 280 5.02 2.34 16.52
N VAL A 281 4.86 1.24 15.77
CA VAL A 281 5.76 0.08 15.83
C VAL A 281 7.19 0.49 15.45
N GLN A 282 8.16 -0.01 16.20
CA GLN A 282 9.58 0.22 15.98
C GLN A 282 10.28 -1.04 15.46
N PHE A 283 11.24 -0.83 14.57
CA PHE A 283 12.12 -1.85 14.01
C PHE A 283 13.56 -1.46 14.34
N ILE A 284 14.24 -2.24 15.16
CA ILE A 284 15.61 -1.97 15.59
C ILE A 284 16.51 -3.06 15.03
N LYS A 285 17.42 -2.70 14.13
CA LYS A 285 18.38 -3.62 13.55
C LYS A 285 19.66 -3.60 14.36
N PHE A 286 20.17 -4.78 14.72
CA PHE A 286 21.47 -4.97 15.34
C PHE A 286 22.36 -5.74 14.37
N ILE A 287 23.43 -5.08 13.91
CA ILE A 287 24.32 -5.59 12.87
C ILE A 287 25.74 -5.61 13.44
N PRO A 288 26.34 -6.79 13.72
CA PRO A 288 27.73 -6.88 14.09
C PRO A 288 28.67 -6.25 13.06
N TYR A 289 29.73 -5.61 13.53
CA TYR A 289 30.74 -5.02 12.63
C TYR A 289 31.58 -6.09 11.92
N ASP A 290 31.85 -7.20 12.60
CA ASP A 290 32.57 -8.34 12.05
C ASP A 290 31.61 -9.53 11.87
N LEU A 291 31.05 -9.63 10.66
CA LEU A 291 30.16 -10.73 10.29
C LEU A 291 30.90 -12.05 10.02
N ALA A 292 32.24 -12.05 9.92
CA ALA A 292 33.01 -13.28 9.82
C ALA A 292 33.14 -13.95 11.20
N ALA A 293 33.33 -13.14 12.25
CA ALA A 293 33.34 -13.62 13.63
C ALA A 293 31.92 -13.85 14.20
N CYS A 294 30.94 -13.03 13.81
CA CYS A 294 29.56 -13.12 14.25
C CYS A 294 28.60 -13.05 13.05
N PRO A 295 28.28 -14.17 12.39
CA PRO A 295 27.46 -14.19 11.18
C PRO A 295 25.95 -14.12 11.49
N TYR A 296 25.57 -13.34 12.50
CA TYR A 296 24.20 -13.20 12.95
C TYR A 296 23.78 -11.73 12.97
N ILE A 297 22.60 -11.45 12.45
CA ILE A 297 22.00 -10.11 12.45
C ILE A 297 20.64 -10.22 13.15
N ALA A 298 20.25 -9.24 13.95
CA ALA A 298 18.93 -9.25 14.60
C ALA A 298 18.03 -8.08 14.16
N LEU A 299 16.74 -8.37 14.09
CA LEU A 299 15.64 -7.40 14.02
C LEU A 299 14.84 -7.48 15.31
N VAL A 300 14.78 -6.39 16.07
CA VAL A 300 13.90 -6.28 17.23
C VAL A 300 12.68 -5.42 16.86
N CYS A 301 11.49 -5.97 17.06
CA CYS A 301 10.21 -5.39 16.69
C CYS A 301 9.37 -5.09 17.93
N ILE A 302 9.06 -3.81 18.17
CA ILE A 302 8.43 -3.35 19.43
C ILE A 302 7.14 -2.59 19.12
N GLY A 303 6.09 -2.90 19.88
CA GLY A 303 4.76 -2.29 19.80
C GLY A 303 3.72 -3.22 19.17
N THR A 304 2.51 -2.68 18.98
CA THR A 304 1.40 -3.34 18.29
C THR A 304 1.00 -2.49 17.09
N HIS A 305 0.82 -3.13 15.93
CA HIS A 305 0.34 -2.41 14.75
C HIS A 305 -1.10 -1.96 15.00
N ASN A 306 -1.39 -0.70 14.65
CA ASN A 306 -2.72 -0.10 14.80
C ASN A 306 -3.44 0.02 13.44
N HIS A 307 -3.10 -0.86 12.51
CA HIS A 307 -3.61 -0.87 11.14
C HIS A 307 -3.53 -2.30 10.60
N PRO A 308 -4.35 -2.70 9.63
CA PRO A 308 -4.22 -4.01 8.99
C PRO A 308 -2.86 -4.21 8.31
N PRO A 309 -2.46 -5.46 8.05
CA PRO A 309 -1.25 -5.76 7.30
C PRO A 309 -1.27 -5.05 5.93
N PRO A 310 -0.21 -4.32 5.54
CA PRO A 310 -0.13 -3.79 4.18
C PRO A 310 -0.15 -4.95 3.18
N PRO A 311 -0.77 -4.81 1.99
CA PRO A 311 -0.71 -5.86 0.99
C PRO A 311 0.74 -6.11 0.54
N PRO A 312 1.10 -7.35 0.15
CA PRO A 312 2.43 -7.64 -0.34
C PRO A 312 2.74 -6.80 -1.57
N GLU A 313 3.70 -5.87 -1.47
CA GLU A 313 4.10 -5.04 -2.61
C GLU A 313 5.26 -5.65 -3.39
N ARG A 314 6.01 -6.54 -2.73
CA ARG A 314 7.16 -7.22 -3.28
C ARG A 314 6.89 -8.71 -3.28
N THR A 315 6.92 -9.32 -4.45
CA THR A 315 7.18 -10.76 -4.55
C THR A 315 8.56 -11.00 -3.94
N PRO A 316 8.71 -11.92 -2.97
CA PRO A 316 10.01 -12.28 -2.43
C PRO A 316 10.99 -12.61 -3.56
N VAL A 317 12.22 -12.10 -3.45
CA VAL A 317 13.20 -12.20 -4.54
C VAL A 317 13.45 -13.66 -4.93
N GLY A 318 13.49 -14.57 -3.95
CA GLY A 318 13.66 -16.01 -4.19
C GLY A 318 12.55 -16.63 -5.05
N ILE A 319 11.29 -16.27 -4.82
CA ILE A 319 10.15 -16.78 -5.60
C ILE A 319 10.21 -16.26 -7.03
N LYS A 320 10.56 -14.99 -7.21
CA LYS A 320 10.68 -14.39 -8.55
C LYS A 320 11.79 -15.06 -9.36
N ASP A 321 12.95 -15.28 -8.76
CA ASP A 321 14.10 -15.90 -9.41
C ASP A 321 13.82 -17.37 -9.73
N GLU A 322 13.14 -18.10 -8.84
CA GLU A 322 12.69 -19.48 -9.08
C GLU A 322 11.63 -19.57 -10.17
N LEU A 323 10.61 -18.70 -10.17
CA LEU A 323 9.62 -18.63 -11.25
C LEU A 323 10.28 -18.28 -12.57
N GLN A 324 11.22 -17.34 -12.57
CA GLN A 324 11.96 -16.96 -13.76
C GLN A 324 12.82 -18.13 -14.27
N ALA A 325 13.49 -18.87 -13.38
CA ALA A 325 14.25 -20.07 -13.72
C ALA A 325 13.35 -21.19 -14.26
N MET A 326 12.18 -21.43 -13.64
CA MET A 326 11.19 -22.39 -14.14
C MET A 326 10.68 -21.99 -15.53
N ILE A 327 10.32 -20.72 -15.74
CA ILE A 327 9.87 -20.21 -17.04
C ILE A 327 10.97 -20.37 -18.09
N GLN A 328 12.22 -20.03 -17.75
CA GLN A 328 13.37 -20.19 -18.64
C GLN A 328 13.65 -21.66 -18.97
N ASN A 329 13.52 -22.56 -18.00
CA ASN A 329 13.68 -24.00 -18.20
C ASN A 329 12.58 -24.56 -19.12
N ILE A 330 11.33 -24.16 -18.92
CA ILE A 330 10.21 -24.57 -19.78
C ILE A 330 10.45 -24.11 -21.21
N ILE A 331 10.79 -22.83 -21.42
CA ILE A 331 11.10 -22.26 -22.74
C ILE A 331 12.29 -22.97 -23.40
N ALA A 332 13.31 -23.35 -22.62
CA ALA A 332 14.48 -24.07 -23.13
C ALA A 332 14.20 -25.55 -23.44
N SER A 333 13.16 -26.13 -22.84
CA SER A 333 12.79 -27.55 -22.98
C SER A 333 11.69 -27.83 -24.00
N ASP A 334 10.90 -26.80 -24.37
CA ASP A 334 9.79 -26.92 -25.30
C ASP A 334 9.73 -25.68 -26.23
N ASP A 335 10.16 -25.88 -27.48
CA ASP A 335 10.20 -24.85 -28.53
C ASP A 335 8.79 -24.31 -28.91
N SER A 336 7.71 -24.97 -28.47
CA SER A 336 6.34 -24.49 -28.67
C SER A 336 5.91 -23.47 -27.61
N VAL A 337 6.61 -23.39 -26.48
CA VAL A 337 6.34 -22.45 -25.40
C VAL A 337 7.07 -21.15 -25.68
N THR A 338 6.30 -20.09 -25.93
CA THR A 338 6.83 -18.74 -26.06
C THR A 338 6.39 -17.89 -24.87
N SER A 339 7.11 -16.82 -24.58
CA SER A 339 6.71 -15.87 -23.54
C SER A 339 5.28 -15.35 -23.75
N ARG A 340 4.80 -15.33 -25.00
CA ARG A 340 3.45 -14.91 -25.36
C ARG A 340 2.38 -15.95 -25.04
N SER A 341 2.63 -17.25 -25.25
CA SER A 341 1.66 -18.31 -24.92
C SER A 341 1.52 -18.52 -23.41
N ILE A 342 2.57 -18.26 -22.63
CA ILE A 342 2.50 -18.26 -21.15
C ILE A 342 1.62 -17.10 -20.64
N ILE A 343 1.78 -15.90 -21.19
CA ILE A 343 0.97 -14.72 -20.78
C ILE A 343 -0.50 -14.85 -21.21
N ALA A 344 -0.77 -15.57 -22.30
CA ALA A 344 -2.12 -15.78 -22.81
C ALA A 344 -2.93 -16.82 -22.02
N GLY A 345 -2.28 -17.61 -21.15
CA GLY A 345 -2.94 -18.67 -20.38
C GLY A 345 -3.29 -19.92 -21.21
N ASP A 346 -2.67 -20.10 -22.38
CA ASP A 346 -3.00 -21.17 -23.34
C ASP A 346 -2.51 -22.58 -22.90
N PHE A 347 -2.08 -22.74 -21.64
CA PHE A 347 -1.58 -24.01 -21.08
C PHE A 347 -2.51 -24.62 -20.00
N LEU A 348 -3.77 -24.21 -19.95
CA LEU A 348 -4.82 -24.87 -19.14
C LEU A 348 -5.89 -25.53 -20.02
#